data_AF-A0A938CGZ8-F1
#
_entry.id   AF-A0A938CGZ8-F1
#
_cell.length_a   1.000
_cell.length_b   1.000
_cell.length_c   1.000
_cell.angle_alpha   90.00
_cell.angle_beta   90.00
_cell.angle_gamma   90.00
#
_symmetry.space_group_name_H-M   'P 1'
#
loop_
_entity.id
_entity.type
_entity.pdbx_description
1 polymer ?
#
loop_
_entity_poly.entity_id
_entity_poly.type
_entity_poly.pdbx_seq_one_letter_code
_entity_poly.pdbx_strand_id
1 'polypeptide(L)'
;MNAGRIVLLVTALAVTGLTAFLVRGYLARQTVPAVVEVKSSARAEVLVASKDLPAGTVLAADSVRWQGWPEDSVNENYLTKNSATKREELVGAAVKRAVLAGEPITVAKVVLKPKDAGFLAGALGPGMRAMTIKVSPVTGAAGFILPGTRVDVLLTQQIQSELPSGGTARRVVSETVLDDVRVIAIDQKVADLEAQAKLSDTVTLEVTPKQGEMLAASLEMGKLSLSVRSLVRNAEVEARAPYTRDEEVSRFLGKSSARTVRMLIAGRDLPAGALLRDTDLAWLPLPNGTPTDEYVIEGQPSAAGLRGALLKTAVKSGESLRGQQLIRPGEQGFIMAALGPGLRAVSVAITQVSGVSGYIGPGDRVDVIMTHQVNDTSQAPPLSPRRFSETVAEDVRLLALEQSLDPATGKPVVGQTATFEVTPREAETLALAAAMGQLSVALRGVPSGSPRAPGDEIYTSDLSISNAVADFLVFGTRAAPQVAMRLGNGAVSNVSIGGQSRSVRVYRAVTPSTVLVSP
;
A
#
# COMPACT_ATOMS: atom_id res chain seq x y z
N MET A 1 -90.12 64.43 71.23
CA MET A 1 -89.31 65.10 70.18
C MET A 1 -90.11 66.29 69.67
N ASN A 2 -89.53 67.50 69.72
CA ASN A 2 -90.23 68.73 69.28
C ASN A 2 -90.51 68.64 67.78
N ALA A 3 -91.75 68.92 67.33
CA ALA A 3 -92.16 68.81 65.93
C ALA A 3 -91.21 69.53 64.96
N GLY A 4 -90.64 70.68 65.37
CA GLY A 4 -89.63 71.39 64.59
C GLY A 4 -88.33 70.62 64.35
N ARG A 5 -87.89 69.75 65.28
CA ARG A 5 -86.69 68.91 65.10
C ARG A 5 -86.95 67.74 64.14
N ILE A 6 -88.17 67.22 64.10
CA ILE A 6 -88.55 66.15 63.16
C ILE A 6 -88.63 66.72 61.74
N VAL A 7 -89.26 67.88 61.56
CA VAL A 7 -89.31 68.56 60.26
C VAL A 7 -87.91 68.90 59.75
N LEU A 8 -87.02 69.39 60.63
CA LEU A 8 -85.64 69.72 60.27
C LEU A 8 -84.81 68.47 59.88
N LEU A 9 -85.02 67.34 60.54
CA LEU A 9 -84.36 66.08 60.16
C LEU A 9 -84.87 65.55 58.83
N VAL A 10 -86.18 65.62 58.55
CA VAL A 10 -86.77 65.16 57.29
C VAL A 10 -86.33 66.03 56.11
N THR A 11 -86.29 67.36 56.29
CA THR A 11 -85.81 68.27 55.23
C THR A 11 -84.31 68.11 54.98
N ALA A 12 -83.50 67.93 56.03
CA ALA A 12 -82.08 67.62 55.86
C ALA A 12 -81.89 66.32 55.07
N LEU A 13 -82.63 65.26 55.40
CA LEU A 13 -82.53 63.97 54.71
C LEU A 13 -82.98 64.04 53.24
N ALA A 14 -84.01 64.83 52.95
CA ALA A 14 -84.48 65.07 51.59
C ALA A 14 -83.44 65.85 50.76
N VAL A 15 -82.81 66.87 51.33
CA VAL A 15 -81.76 67.64 50.65
C VAL A 15 -80.52 66.79 50.40
N THR A 16 -80.10 65.98 51.38
CA THR A 16 -78.98 65.04 51.22
C THR A 16 -79.28 63.97 50.18
N GLY A 17 -80.51 63.43 50.15
CA GLY A 17 -80.93 62.47 49.14
C GLY A 17 -80.93 63.05 47.72
N LEU A 18 -81.43 64.28 47.57
CA LEU A 18 -81.46 64.97 46.27
C LEU A 18 -80.06 65.32 45.77
N THR A 19 -79.18 65.79 46.65
CA THR A 19 -77.78 66.07 46.29
C THR A 19 -77.02 64.80 45.93
N ALA A 20 -77.21 63.70 46.66
CA ALA A 20 -76.61 62.41 46.31
C ALA A 20 -77.12 61.89 44.95
N PHE A 21 -78.41 62.08 44.63
CA PHE A 21 -78.98 61.68 43.35
C PHE A 21 -78.42 62.52 42.19
N LEU A 22 -78.31 63.85 42.36
CA LEU A 22 -77.75 64.75 41.35
C LEU A 22 -76.25 64.51 41.14
N VAL A 23 -75.48 64.29 42.22
CA VAL A 23 -74.05 63.98 42.14
C VAL A 23 -73.83 62.62 41.48
N ARG A 24 -74.66 61.61 41.77
CA ARG A 24 -74.61 60.32 41.08
C ARG A 24 -74.92 60.44 39.59
N GLY A 25 -75.90 61.27 39.21
CA GLY A 25 -76.20 61.57 37.82
C GLY A 25 -75.09 62.35 37.10
N TYR A 26 -74.40 63.25 37.81
CA TYR A 26 -73.27 64.02 37.29
C TYR A 26 -72.01 63.15 37.12
N LEU A 27 -71.67 62.33 38.12
CA LEU A 27 -70.55 61.40 38.07
C LEU A 27 -70.77 60.29 37.04
N ALA A 28 -72.00 59.78 36.89
CA ALA A 28 -72.34 58.80 35.85
C ALA A 28 -72.22 59.39 34.43
N ARG A 29 -72.38 60.72 34.27
CA ARG A 29 -72.10 61.42 33.00
C ARG A 29 -70.61 61.72 32.79
N GLN A 30 -69.80 61.78 33.84
CA GLN A 30 -68.34 61.93 33.75
C GLN A 30 -67.59 60.60 33.56
N THR A 31 -68.20 59.46 33.88
CA THR A 31 -67.65 58.12 33.59
C THR A 31 -68.13 57.57 32.25
N VAL A 32 -68.32 58.42 31.24
CA VAL A 32 -68.19 57.95 29.86
C VAL A 32 -66.69 57.79 29.67
N PRO A 33 -66.13 56.57 29.60
CA PRO A 33 -64.74 56.43 29.19
C PRO A 33 -64.62 57.21 27.89
N ALA A 34 -63.65 58.12 27.81
CA ALA A 34 -63.24 58.69 26.54
C ALA A 34 -62.87 57.49 25.68
N VAL A 35 -63.83 57.04 24.86
CA VAL A 35 -63.56 56.24 23.69
C VAL A 35 -62.72 57.21 22.88
N VAL A 36 -61.41 57.08 23.01
CA VAL A 36 -60.54 57.42 21.90
C VAL A 36 -61.11 56.55 20.78
N GLU A 37 -62.03 57.12 20.00
CA GLU A 37 -62.22 56.69 18.63
C GLU A 37 -60.84 56.88 18.03
N VAL A 38 -60.03 55.81 18.14
CA VAL A 38 -59.01 55.52 17.16
C VAL A 38 -59.85 55.43 15.90
N LYS A 39 -60.00 56.57 15.20
CA LYS A 39 -60.30 56.58 13.78
C LYS A 39 -59.49 55.41 13.26
N SER A 40 -60.19 54.38 12.81
CA SER A 40 -59.59 53.25 12.14
C SER A 40 -58.90 53.86 10.93
N SER A 41 -57.67 54.34 11.13
CA SER A 41 -56.79 54.82 10.09
C SER A 41 -56.76 53.66 9.12
N ALA A 42 -57.22 53.88 7.90
CA ALA A 42 -57.22 52.86 6.90
C ALA A 42 -55.83 52.21 6.90
N ARG A 43 -55.82 50.88 7.07
CA ARG A 43 -54.59 50.12 7.26
C ARG A 43 -54.21 49.59 5.91
N ALA A 44 -53.16 50.14 5.32
CA ALA A 44 -52.56 49.58 4.14
C ALA A 44 -51.80 48.31 4.54
N GLU A 45 -52.03 47.21 3.82
CA GLU A 45 -51.29 45.97 4.00
C GLU A 45 -49.95 46.07 3.27
N VAL A 46 -48.85 46.21 4.02
CA VAL A 46 -47.48 46.26 3.51
C VAL A 46 -46.82 44.88 3.62
N LEU A 47 -46.09 44.48 2.59
CA LEU A 47 -45.35 43.23 2.58
C LEU A 47 -44.06 43.39 3.38
N VAL A 48 -43.89 42.57 4.42
CA VAL A 48 -42.70 42.58 5.29
C VAL A 48 -42.01 41.22 5.31
N ALA A 49 -40.73 41.19 5.64
CA ALA A 49 -39.99 39.96 5.85
C ALA A 49 -40.51 39.21 7.09
N SER A 50 -40.77 37.91 6.95
CA SER A 50 -41.19 37.07 8.07
C SER A 50 -40.02 36.68 8.99
N LYS A 51 -38.79 36.69 8.45
CA LYS A 51 -37.52 36.27 9.06
C LYS A 51 -36.38 37.12 8.48
N ASP A 52 -35.18 37.02 9.05
CA ASP A 52 -34.00 37.67 8.47
C ASP A 52 -33.64 37.03 7.12
N LEU A 53 -33.43 37.88 6.11
CA LEU A 53 -33.18 37.50 4.72
C LEU A 53 -31.86 38.11 4.26
N PRO A 54 -30.73 37.38 4.37
CA PRO A 54 -29.45 37.83 3.82
C PRO A 54 -29.49 38.06 2.31
N ALA A 55 -28.55 38.87 1.79
CA ALA A 55 -28.36 39.01 0.34
C ALA A 55 -28.06 37.64 -0.31
N GLY A 56 -28.58 37.39 -1.50
CA GLY A 56 -28.50 36.12 -2.22
C GLY A 56 -29.56 35.08 -1.80
N THR A 57 -30.40 35.35 -0.80
CA THR A 57 -31.48 34.44 -0.39
C THR A 57 -32.57 34.38 -1.46
N VAL A 58 -33.02 33.16 -1.81
CA VAL A 58 -34.18 32.97 -2.69
C VAL A 58 -35.45 33.04 -1.84
N LEU A 59 -36.40 33.89 -2.24
CA LEU A 59 -37.65 34.06 -1.50
C LEU A 59 -38.58 32.86 -1.69
N ALA A 60 -38.94 32.22 -0.57
CA ALA A 60 -40.00 31.24 -0.49
C ALA A 60 -41.32 31.92 -0.07
N ALA A 61 -42.45 31.23 -0.24
CA ALA A 61 -43.76 31.78 0.08
C ALA A 61 -43.92 32.16 1.57
N ASP A 62 -43.21 31.48 2.47
CA ASP A 62 -43.19 31.72 3.92
C ASP A 62 -42.26 32.87 4.34
N SER A 63 -41.32 33.28 3.48
CA SER A 63 -40.33 34.32 3.78
C SER A 63 -40.93 35.72 3.93
N VAL A 64 -42.15 35.95 3.45
CA VAL A 64 -42.83 37.25 3.47
C VAL A 64 -44.27 37.12 3.97
N ARG A 65 -44.77 38.17 4.64
CA ARG A 65 -46.15 38.25 5.13
C ARG A 65 -46.71 39.66 4.97
N TRP A 66 -48.03 39.75 4.91
CA TRP A 66 -48.74 41.02 4.96
C TRP A 66 -48.81 41.52 6.41
N GLN A 67 -48.47 42.79 6.63
CA GLN A 67 -48.59 43.44 7.92
C GLN A 67 -49.32 44.78 7.76
N GLY A 68 -50.33 45.01 8.60
CA GLY A 68 -51.09 46.25 8.59
C GLY A 68 -50.25 47.42 9.09
N TRP A 69 -50.15 48.48 8.29
CA TRP A 69 -49.49 49.73 8.62
C TRP A 69 -50.49 50.89 8.55
N PRO A 70 -50.32 51.95 9.35
CA PRO A 70 -51.09 53.18 9.17
C PRO A 70 -50.85 53.74 7.76
N GLU A 71 -51.90 54.07 7.01
CA GLU A 71 -51.78 54.61 5.64
C GLU A 71 -50.82 55.80 5.54
N ASP A 72 -50.87 56.71 6.53
CA ASP A 72 -50.01 57.90 6.59
C ASP A 72 -48.51 57.59 6.76
N SER A 73 -48.15 56.34 7.09
CA SER A 73 -46.77 55.88 7.32
C SER A 73 -46.25 54.94 6.23
N VAL A 74 -47.02 54.69 5.17
CA VAL A 74 -46.60 53.85 4.04
C VAL A 74 -45.80 54.67 3.04
N ASN A 75 -44.53 54.29 2.82
CA ASN A 75 -43.70 54.89 1.80
C ASN A 75 -44.06 54.33 0.40
N GLU A 76 -43.95 55.17 -0.64
CA GLU A 76 -44.23 54.78 -2.04
C GLU A 76 -43.39 53.57 -2.53
N ASN A 77 -42.22 53.34 -1.92
CA ASN A 77 -41.34 52.23 -2.29
C ASN A 77 -41.75 50.89 -1.68
N TYR A 78 -42.72 50.87 -0.77
CA TYR A 78 -43.18 49.66 -0.10
C TYR A 78 -44.17 48.89 -0.98
N LEU A 79 -44.02 47.57 -1.01
CA LEU A 79 -44.98 46.72 -1.72
C LEU A 79 -46.25 46.58 -0.88
N THR A 80 -47.36 47.08 -1.41
CA THR A 80 -48.70 46.94 -0.83
C THR A 80 -49.53 45.94 -1.62
N LYS A 81 -50.65 45.48 -1.07
CA LYS A 81 -51.55 44.55 -1.76
C LYS A 81 -52.11 45.07 -3.09
N ASN A 82 -52.14 46.39 -3.26
CA ASN A 82 -52.59 47.08 -4.47
C ASN A 82 -51.43 47.47 -5.41
N SER A 83 -50.18 47.17 -5.04
CA SER A 83 -49.02 47.45 -5.89
C SER A 83 -49.03 46.54 -7.13
N ALA A 84 -48.41 47.01 -8.23
CA ALA A 84 -48.34 46.27 -9.49
C ALA A 84 -47.63 44.91 -9.36
N THR A 85 -46.69 44.78 -8.43
CA THR A 85 -45.99 43.51 -8.15
C THR A 85 -46.70 42.73 -7.07
N LYS A 86 -47.24 41.56 -7.42
CA LYS A 86 -47.94 40.67 -6.48
C LYS A 86 -46.97 39.82 -5.67
N ARG A 87 -47.40 39.35 -4.49
CA ARG A 87 -46.62 38.45 -3.61
C ARG A 87 -46.18 37.18 -4.36
N GLU A 88 -47.06 36.64 -5.20
CA GLU A 88 -46.83 35.40 -5.93
C GLU A 88 -45.70 35.53 -6.95
N GLU A 89 -45.49 36.74 -7.50
CA GLU A 89 -44.40 37.03 -8.44
C GLU A 89 -43.03 37.16 -7.77
N LEU A 90 -42.99 37.33 -6.45
CA LEU A 90 -41.76 37.45 -5.68
C LEU A 90 -41.23 36.09 -5.22
N VAL A 91 -42.06 35.03 -5.26
CA VAL A 91 -41.62 33.68 -4.92
C VAL A 91 -40.64 33.20 -5.99
N GLY A 92 -39.44 32.81 -5.57
CA GLY A 92 -38.32 32.49 -6.45
C GLY A 92 -37.41 33.67 -6.81
N ALA A 93 -37.75 34.91 -6.41
CA ALA A 93 -36.87 36.07 -6.59
C ALA A 93 -35.71 36.05 -5.58
N ALA A 94 -34.56 36.62 -5.98
CA ALA A 94 -33.39 36.73 -5.14
C ALA A 94 -33.33 38.08 -4.40
N VAL A 95 -32.94 38.05 -3.13
CA VAL A 95 -32.73 39.23 -2.27
C VAL A 95 -31.42 39.91 -2.64
N LYS A 96 -31.44 41.16 -3.10
CA LYS A 96 -30.23 41.91 -3.48
C LYS A 96 -29.45 42.43 -2.28
N ARG A 97 -30.14 42.83 -1.22
CA ARG A 97 -29.58 43.42 0.00
C ARG A 97 -30.27 42.81 1.21
N ALA A 98 -29.52 42.58 2.28
CA ALA A 98 -30.08 41.97 3.48
C ALA A 98 -31.32 42.75 3.99
N VAL A 99 -32.35 42.01 4.39
CA VAL A 99 -33.60 42.53 4.95
C VAL A 99 -33.87 41.82 6.27
N LEU A 100 -34.10 42.57 7.35
CA LEU A 100 -34.36 41.99 8.68
C LEU A 100 -35.83 41.62 8.86
N ALA A 101 -36.12 40.74 9.80
CA ALA A 101 -37.50 40.35 10.13
C ALA A 101 -38.35 41.57 10.52
N GLY A 102 -39.54 41.69 9.92
CA GLY A 102 -40.47 42.81 10.10
C GLY A 102 -40.15 44.05 9.25
N GLU A 103 -39.04 44.06 8.52
CA GLU A 103 -38.68 45.16 7.62
C GLU A 103 -39.52 45.10 6.33
N PRO A 104 -40.02 46.25 5.81
CA PRO A 104 -40.74 46.32 4.54
C PRO A 104 -39.90 45.87 3.34
N ILE A 105 -40.51 45.02 2.50
CA ILE A 105 -39.93 44.57 1.23
C ILE A 105 -40.15 45.64 0.16
N THR A 106 -39.07 46.02 -0.52
CA THR A 106 -39.10 46.98 -1.63
C THR A 106 -38.53 46.37 -2.89
N VAL A 107 -38.97 46.87 -4.05
CA VAL A 107 -38.48 46.46 -5.38
C VAL A 107 -36.95 46.62 -5.50
N ALA A 108 -36.39 47.66 -4.85
CA ALA A 108 -34.96 47.92 -4.85
C ALA A 108 -34.14 46.89 -4.04
N LYS A 109 -34.72 46.37 -2.94
CA LYS A 109 -34.09 45.33 -2.11
C LYS A 109 -34.33 43.93 -2.66
N VAL A 110 -35.42 43.74 -3.39
CA VAL A 110 -35.87 42.47 -3.95
C VAL A 110 -36.44 42.71 -5.34
N VAL A 111 -35.62 42.60 -6.40
CA VAL A 111 -36.05 42.20 -7.76
C VAL A 111 -34.81 41.81 -8.55
N LEU A 112 -34.48 40.53 -8.54
CA LEU A 112 -34.08 39.90 -9.78
C LEU A 112 -35.05 38.75 -9.96
N LYS A 113 -35.87 38.79 -11.01
CA LYS A 113 -36.68 37.64 -11.41
C LYS A 113 -35.77 36.64 -12.13
N PRO A 114 -36.09 35.33 -12.15
CA PRO A 114 -35.29 34.33 -12.86
C PRO A 114 -35.03 34.63 -14.35
N LYS A 115 -35.82 35.53 -14.97
CA LYS A 115 -35.71 35.96 -16.36
C LYS A 115 -34.96 37.29 -16.56
N ASP A 116 -34.60 37.99 -15.49
CA ASP A 116 -33.96 39.30 -15.57
C ASP A 116 -32.44 39.15 -15.77
N ALA A 117 -31.87 40.00 -16.64
CA ALA A 117 -30.42 40.11 -16.78
C ALA A 117 -29.80 40.45 -15.42
N GLY A 118 -28.84 39.63 -14.98
CA GLY A 118 -28.16 39.80 -13.67
C GLY A 118 -28.75 39.01 -12.51
N PHE A 119 -29.82 38.22 -12.70
CA PHE A 119 -30.38 37.33 -11.66
C PHE A 119 -29.35 36.42 -11.02
N LEU A 120 -28.57 35.73 -11.85
CA LEU A 120 -27.51 34.85 -11.37
C LEU A 120 -26.46 35.62 -10.57
N ALA A 121 -26.11 36.85 -10.98
CA ALA A 121 -25.09 37.65 -10.31
C ALA A 121 -25.54 38.16 -8.94
N GLY A 122 -26.83 38.50 -8.76
CA GLY A 122 -27.35 38.95 -7.46
C GLY A 122 -27.86 37.84 -6.54
N ALA A 123 -27.99 36.61 -7.04
CA ALA A 123 -28.26 35.43 -6.20
C ALA A 123 -26.99 34.90 -5.50
N LEU A 124 -25.81 35.32 -5.96
CA LEU A 124 -24.53 34.93 -5.39
C LEU A 124 -24.20 35.73 -4.13
N GLY A 125 -23.63 35.05 -3.15
CA GLY A 125 -22.99 35.65 -2.00
C GLY A 125 -21.76 36.48 -2.38
N PRO A 126 -21.35 37.44 -1.53
CA PRO A 126 -20.18 38.27 -1.79
C PRO A 126 -18.91 37.43 -2.06
N GLY A 127 -18.26 37.69 -3.20
CA GLY A 127 -17.02 36.99 -3.59
C GLY A 127 -17.20 35.60 -4.20
N MET A 128 -18.44 35.12 -4.33
CA MET A 128 -18.76 33.83 -4.94
C MET A 128 -18.93 33.92 -6.46
N ARG A 129 -18.82 32.79 -7.14
CA ARG A 129 -19.00 32.63 -8.60
C ARG A 129 -20.05 31.55 -8.88
N ALA A 130 -20.77 31.69 -9.98
CA ALA A 130 -21.64 30.64 -10.50
C ALA A 130 -20.87 29.77 -11.49
N MET A 131 -20.83 28.45 -11.27
CA MET A 131 -20.27 27.49 -12.22
C MET A 131 -21.31 26.45 -12.59
N THR A 132 -21.60 26.32 -13.89
CA THR A 132 -22.52 25.30 -14.41
C THR A 132 -21.73 24.08 -14.80
N ILE A 133 -22.11 22.92 -14.27
CA ILE A 133 -21.51 21.63 -14.58
C ILE A 133 -22.57 20.68 -15.15
N LYS A 134 -22.14 19.79 -16.05
CA LYS A 134 -22.96 18.65 -16.47
C LYS A 134 -22.79 17.53 -15.45
N VAL A 135 -23.90 17.00 -14.94
CA VAL A 135 -23.91 15.93 -13.94
C VAL A 135 -24.52 14.68 -14.54
N SER A 136 -24.10 13.50 -14.07
CA SER A 136 -24.67 12.24 -14.57
C SER A 136 -26.11 12.07 -14.07
N PRO A 137 -27.09 11.73 -14.94
CA PRO A 137 -28.48 11.50 -14.54
C PRO A 137 -28.69 10.31 -13.59
N VAL A 138 -27.65 9.50 -13.38
CA VAL A 138 -27.66 8.31 -12.50
C VAL A 138 -27.65 8.69 -11.01
N THR A 139 -27.31 9.93 -10.67
CA THR A 139 -27.51 10.42 -9.30
C THR A 139 -29.00 10.57 -9.07
N GLY A 140 -29.62 9.61 -8.38
CA GLY A 140 -31.05 9.54 -8.04
C GLY A 140 -31.62 10.74 -7.28
N ALA A 141 -30.90 11.86 -7.23
CA ALA A 141 -31.30 13.16 -6.75
C ALA A 141 -31.88 14.08 -7.84
N ALA A 142 -31.95 13.64 -9.10
CA ALA A 142 -32.41 14.45 -10.25
C ALA A 142 -33.85 15.01 -10.14
N GLY A 143 -34.62 14.64 -9.11
CA GLY A 143 -35.93 15.24 -8.77
C GLY A 143 -35.98 15.98 -7.42
N PHE A 144 -34.91 15.96 -6.64
CA PHE A 144 -34.87 16.50 -5.25
C PHE A 144 -33.85 17.62 -5.06
N ILE A 145 -32.96 17.85 -6.02
CA ILE A 145 -32.05 19.00 -6.01
C ILE A 145 -32.84 20.23 -6.47
N LEU A 146 -33.09 21.16 -5.55
CA LEU A 146 -33.75 22.43 -5.82
C LEU A 146 -32.78 23.60 -5.63
N PRO A 147 -33.03 24.77 -6.26
CA PRO A 147 -32.33 26.00 -5.92
C PRO A 147 -32.34 26.26 -4.40
N GLY A 148 -31.18 26.53 -3.83
CA GLY A 148 -30.98 26.71 -2.39
C GLY A 148 -30.59 25.45 -1.62
N THR A 149 -30.72 24.25 -2.21
CA THR A 149 -30.21 23.01 -1.59
C THR A 149 -28.70 23.00 -1.52
N ARG A 150 -28.15 22.25 -0.55
CA ARG A 150 -26.71 22.03 -0.41
C ARG A 150 -26.36 20.62 -0.83
N VAL A 151 -25.28 20.50 -1.59
CA VAL A 151 -24.82 19.25 -2.18
C VAL A 151 -23.32 19.07 -1.99
N ASP A 152 -22.89 17.82 -1.99
CA ASP A 152 -21.48 17.47 -2.16
C ASP A 152 -21.25 17.04 -3.62
N VAL A 153 -20.09 17.40 -4.16
CA VAL A 153 -19.68 17.06 -5.53
C VAL A 153 -18.70 15.90 -5.46
N LEU A 154 -19.07 14.77 -6.06
CA LEU A 154 -18.25 13.57 -6.14
C LEU A 154 -17.63 13.44 -7.53
N LEU A 155 -16.31 13.27 -7.56
CA LEU A 155 -15.55 12.92 -8.76
C LEU A 155 -15.38 11.41 -8.78
N THR A 156 -15.67 10.78 -9.93
CA THR A 156 -15.30 9.40 -10.22
C THR A 156 -14.34 9.39 -11.41
N GLN A 157 -13.13 8.89 -11.19
CA GLN A 157 -12.06 8.89 -12.19
C GLN A 157 -11.41 7.53 -12.34
N GLN A 158 -10.77 7.31 -13.48
CA GLN A 158 -10.02 6.09 -13.77
C GLN A 158 -8.53 6.40 -13.69
N ILE A 159 -7.84 5.72 -12.79
CA ILE A 159 -6.40 5.87 -12.61
C ILE A 159 -5.68 4.60 -13.07
N GLN A 160 -4.49 4.76 -13.64
CA GLN A 160 -3.62 3.64 -13.91
C GLN A 160 -2.78 3.38 -12.65
N SER A 161 -2.99 2.24 -12.01
CA SER A 161 -2.20 1.81 -10.85
C SER A 161 -1.18 0.78 -11.30
N GLU A 162 0.08 0.95 -10.92
CA GLU A 162 1.08 -0.11 -11.04
C GLU A 162 0.73 -1.25 -10.08
N LEU A 163 0.72 -2.46 -10.61
CA LEU A 163 0.57 -3.68 -9.84
C LEU A 163 1.95 -4.08 -9.32
N PRO A 164 2.05 -4.61 -8.10
CA PRO A 164 3.30 -5.13 -7.54
C PRO A 164 3.99 -6.22 -8.39
N SER A 165 3.25 -6.83 -9.33
CA SER A 165 3.76 -7.87 -10.24
C SER A 165 4.35 -7.32 -11.55
N GLY A 166 4.59 -6.01 -11.66
CA GLY A 166 5.21 -5.40 -12.85
C GLY A 166 4.26 -5.18 -14.03
N GLY A 167 2.96 -4.97 -13.77
CA GLY A 167 1.95 -4.63 -14.77
C GLY A 167 1.16 -3.39 -14.38
N THR A 168 0.33 -2.84 -15.27
CA THR A 168 -0.53 -1.71 -14.93
C THR A 168 -2.00 -2.12 -14.97
N ALA A 169 -2.78 -1.72 -13.97
CA ALA A 169 -4.20 -1.98 -13.87
C ALA A 169 -5.00 -0.66 -13.87
N ARG A 170 -6.06 -0.62 -14.66
CA ARG A 170 -7.01 0.50 -14.64
C ARG A 170 -7.92 0.34 -13.42
N ARG A 171 -7.86 1.29 -12.48
CA ARG A 171 -8.66 1.32 -11.26
C ARG A 171 -9.65 2.46 -11.31
N VAL A 172 -10.80 2.28 -10.66
CA VAL A 172 -11.79 3.34 -10.48
C VAL A 172 -11.71 3.84 -9.04
N VAL A 173 -11.60 5.15 -8.87
CA VAL A 173 -11.64 5.81 -7.55
C VAL A 173 -12.70 6.88 -7.55
N SER A 174 -13.36 7.07 -6.41
CA SER A 174 -14.32 8.14 -6.19
C SER A 174 -13.97 8.95 -4.95
N GLU A 175 -14.07 10.27 -5.04
CA GLU A 175 -13.78 11.18 -3.93
C GLU A 175 -14.74 12.37 -3.93
N THR A 176 -14.95 12.98 -2.76
CA THR A 176 -15.71 14.23 -2.64
C THR A 176 -14.77 15.41 -2.87
N VAL A 177 -14.87 16.03 -4.04
CA VAL A 177 -13.98 17.16 -4.44
C VAL A 177 -14.44 18.49 -3.86
N LEU A 178 -15.73 18.66 -3.64
CA LEU A 178 -16.30 19.82 -2.95
C LEU A 178 -17.39 19.36 -1.99
N ASP A 179 -17.45 19.98 -0.81
CA ASP A 179 -18.48 19.75 0.18
C ASP A 179 -19.35 21.00 0.42
N ASP A 180 -20.59 20.77 0.84
CA ASP A 180 -21.51 21.80 1.33
C ASP A 180 -21.78 22.94 0.33
N VAL A 181 -21.77 22.63 -0.97
CA VAL A 181 -21.92 23.60 -2.05
C VAL A 181 -23.39 23.92 -2.27
N ARG A 182 -23.73 25.20 -2.37
CA ARG A 182 -25.10 25.64 -2.63
C ARG A 182 -25.44 25.56 -4.11
N VAL A 183 -26.60 25.00 -4.42
CA VAL A 183 -27.18 24.99 -5.77
C VAL A 183 -27.91 26.31 -6.02
N ILE A 184 -27.60 26.97 -7.14
CA ILE A 184 -28.23 28.22 -7.55
C ILE A 184 -29.35 27.96 -8.55
N ALA A 185 -29.11 27.07 -9.51
CA ALA A 185 -30.10 26.73 -10.53
C ALA A 185 -29.92 25.28 -11.01
N ILE A 186 -31.00 24.71 -11.50
CA ILE A 186 -31.02 23.45 -12.24
C ILE A 186 -31.52 23.76 -13.64
N ASP A 187 -30.90 23.16 -14.66
CA ASP A 187 -31.38 23.16 -16.04
C ASP A 187 -31.72 24.52 -16.66
N GLN A 188 -30.68 25.30 -16.95
CA GLN A 188 -30.82 26.55 -17.71
C GLN A 188 -30.76 26.31 -19.23
N LYS A 189 -31.78 25.65 -19.78
CA LYS A 189 -32.16 25.91 -21.18
C LYS A 189 -33.16 27.06 -21.20
N VAL A 190 -32.64 28.26 -21.39
CA VAL A 190 -33.41 29.41 -21.88
C VAL A 190 -33.73 29.14 -23.36
N ALA A 191 -35.02 29.16 -23.71
CA ALA A 191 -35.66 28.79 -24.99
C ALA A 191 -35.71 27.25 -25.21
N ASP A 192 -36.84 26.58 -25.10
CA ASP A 192 -38.04 26.71 -25.93
C ASP A 192 -39.24 26.03 -25.25
N LEU A 193 -40.44 26.46 -25.63
CA LEU A 193 -41.72 25.86 -25.28
C LEU A 193 -41.76 24.40 -25.75
N GLU A 194 -41.99 23.45 -24.83
CA GLU A 194 -43.08 22.45 -24.88
C GLU A 194 -42.88 21.36 -23.83
N ALA A 195 -44.01 20.86 -23.35
CA ALA A 195 -44.14 19.94 -22.25
C ALA A 195 -43.52 18.57 -22.54
N GLN A 196 -42.40 18.29 -21.90
CA GLN A 196 -42.02 16.97 -21.37
C GLN A 196 -40.93 17.22 -20.32
N ALA A 197 -41.10 16.69 -19.12
CA ALA A 197 -40.10 16.73 -18.06
C ALA A 197 -38.83 16.00 -18.55
N LYS A 198 -37.96 16.73 -19.23
CA LYS A 198 -36.64 16.26 -19.62
C LYS A 198 -35.80 16.23 -18.35
N LEU A 199 -35.30 15.04 -18.03
CA LEU A 199 -34.39 14.81 -16.91
C LEU A 199 -33.21 15.79 -17.04
N SER A 200 -32.98 16.56 -15.99
CA SER A 200 -32.00 17.64 -16.01
C SER A 200 -30.57 17.12 -15.97
N ASP A 201 -29.74 17.64 -16.88
CA ASP A 201 -28.33 17.22 -17.04
C ASP A 201 -27.36 18.27 -16.46
N THR A 202 -27.83 19.47 -16.12
CA THR A 202 -26.96 20.60 -15.73
C THR A 202 -27.38 21.24 -14.42
N VAL A 203 -26.38 21.56 -13.59
CA VAL A 203 -26.57 22.23 -12.30
C VAL A 203 -25.60 23.40 -12.20
N THR A 204 -26.10 24.54 -11.77
CA THR A 204 -25.31 25.74 -11.48
C THR A 204 -25.04 25.81 -9.98
N LEU A 205 -23.76 25.75 -9.62
CA LEU A 205 -23.25 25.76 -8.25
C LEU A 205 -22.68 27.13 -7.89
N GLU A 206 -22.89 27.55 -6.65
CA GLU A 206 -22.22 28.70 -6.05
C GLU A 206 -20.89 28.28 -5.42
N VAL A 207 -19.79 28.78 -5.96
CA VAL A 207 -18.44 28.34 -5.60
C VAL A 207 -17.50 29.52 -5.35
N THR A 208 -16.51 29.35 -4.48
CA THR A 208 -15.41 30.30 -4.36
C THR A 208 -14.53 30.27 -5.63
N PRO A 209 -13.67 31.28 -5.86
CA PRO A 209 -12.71 31.24 -6.96
C PRO A 209 -11.87 29.96 -7.00
N LYS A 210 -11.37 29.51 -5.83
CA LYS A 210 -10.56 28.29 -5.76
C LYS A 210 -11.37 27.03 -6.03
N GLN A 211 -12.59 26.96 -5.51
CA GLN A 211 -13.50 25.84 -5.79
C GLN A 211 -13.89 25.76 -7.28
N GLY A 212 -14.02 26.91 -7.96
CA GLY A 212 -14.20 26.95 -9.41
C GLY A 212 -13.03 26.31 -10.18
N GLU A 213 -11.78 26.61 -9.80
CA GLU A 213 -10.60 25.94 -10.40
C GLU A 213 -10.60 24.42 -10.15
N MET A 214 -10.96 23.99 -8.94
CA MET A 214 -11.03 22.57 -8.58
C MET A 214 -12.11 21.84 -9.40
N LEU A 215 -13.28 22.45 -9.61
CA LEU A 215 -14.32 21.90 -10.48
C LEU A 215 -13.88 21.82 -11.93
N ALA A 216 -13.22 22.87 -12.45
CA ALA A 216 -12.71 22.87 -13.81
C ALA A 216 -11.70 21.74 -14.05
N ALA A 217 -10.77 21.52 -13.11
CA ALA A 217 -9.85 20.38 -13.19
C ALA A 217 -10.59 19.04 -13.09
N SER A 218 -11.57 18.94 -12.18
CA SER A 218 -12.33 17.69 -11.98
C SER A 218 -13.16 17.30 -13.22
N LEU A 219 -13.65 18.27 -13.99
CA LEU A 219 -14.35 18.03 -15.26
C LEU A 219 -13.47 17.33 -16.31
N GLU A 220 -12.17 17.64 -16.33
CA GLU A 220 -11.21 17.00 -17.24
C GLU A 220 -10.76 15.61 -16.71
N MET A 221 -10.76 15.41 -15.40
CA MET A 221 -10.29 14.17 -14.76
C MET A 221 -11.30 13.02 -14.86
N GLY A 222 -12.60 13.30 -14.85
CA GLY A 222 -13.59 12.23 -14.80
C GLY A 222 -15.04 12.68 -14.76
N LYS A 223 -15.90 11.80 -14.24
CA LYS A 223 -17.35 12.04 -14.17
C LYS A 223 -17.71 12.68 -12.84
N LEU A 224 -18.50 13.75 -12.90
CA LEU A 224 -19.06 14.41 -11.73
C LEU A 224 -20.49 13.92 -11.42
N SER A 225 -20.74 13.76 -10.13
CA SER A 225 -22.03 13.37 -9.56
C SER A 225 -22.31 14.22 -8.31
N LEU A 226 -23.59 14.43 -8.00
CA LEU A 226 -24.02 15.19 -6.83
C LEU A 226 -24.66 14.26 -5.80
N SER A 227 -24.41 14.53 -4.53
CA SER A 227 -25.17 13.96 -3.41
C SER A 227 -25.78 15.09 -2.59
N VAL A 228 -27.05 14.92 -2.18
CA VAL A 228 -27.77 15.94 -1.40
C VAL A 228 -27.41 15.81 0.07
N ARG A 229 -27.10 16.94 0.72
CA ARG A 229 -26.83 16.94 2.16
C ARG A 229 -28.14 16.99 2.95
N SER A 230 -28.16 16.25 4.06
CA SER A 230 -29.18 16.41 5.09
C SER A 230 -29.12 17.81 5.71
N LEU A 231 -30.27 18.39 6.04
CA LEU A 231 -30.36 19.64 6.80
C LEU A 231 -29.89 19.47 8.25
N VAL A 232 -29.98 18.25 8.79
CA VAL A 232 -29.51 17.90 10.14
C VAL A 232 -28.11 17.29 10.00
N ARG A 233 -27.09 17.99 10.51
CA ARG A 233 -25.71 17.49 10.51
C ARG A 233 -25.47 16.52 11.66
N ASN A 234 -24.72 15.47 11.37
CA ASN A 234 -24.21 14.54 12.37
C ASN A 234 -22.72 14.30 12.12
N ALA A 235 -21.86 14.90 12.95
CA ALA A 235 -20.41 14.86 12.79
C ALA A 235 -19.81 13.46 12.94
N GLU A 236 -20.47 12.56 13.68
CA GLU A 236 -20.00 11.19 13.89
C GLU A 236 -20.21 10.33 12.62
N VAL A 237 -21.31 10.55 11.90
CA VAL A 237 -21.61 9.88 10.62
C VAL A 237 -20.81 10.50 9.47
N GLU A 238 -20.47 11.79 9.56
CA GLU A 238 -19.67 12.50 8.56
C GLU A 238 -18.16 12.19 8.62
N ALA A 239 -17.71 11.20 9.40
CA ALA A 239 -16.31 10.79 9.46
C ALA A 239 -15.80 10.36 8.06
N ARG A 240 -14.78 11.06 7.56
CA ARG A 240 -14.38 11.00 6.14
C ARG A 240 -13.18 10.09 5.93
N ALA A 241 -13.35 9.08 5.06
CA ALA A 241 -12.23 8.55 4.30
C ALA A 241 -11.91 9.52 3.14
N PRO A 242 -10.64 9.70 2.75
CA PRO A 242 -10.26 10.67 1.72
C PRO A 242 -10.83 10.32 0.33
N TYR A 243 -11.08 9.04 0.05
CA TYR A 243 -11.65 8.53 -1.19
C TYR A 243 -12.15 7.11 -0.98
N THR A 244 -12.89 6.57 -1.95
CA THR A 244 -13.34 5.17 -2.03
C THR A 244 -12.78 4.51 -3.28
N ARG A 245 -12.16 3.32 -3.14
CA ARG A 245 -11.63 2.52 -4.25
C ARG A 245 -12.63 1.47 -4.73
N ASP A 246 -12.48 1.05 -5.98
CA ASP A 246 -13.27 -0.03 -6.59
C ASP A 246 -13.24 -1.36 -5.81
N GLU A 247 -12.13 -1.67 -5.13
CA GLU A 247 -11.96 -2.84 -4.25
C GLU A 247 -12.87 -2.82 -3.01
N GLU A 248 -13.16 -1.63 -2.47
CA GLU A 248 -14.04 -1.46 -1.31
C GLU A 248 -15.51 -1.68 -1.69
N VAL A 249 -15.85 -1.35 -2.95
CA VAL A 249 -17.22 -1.45 -3.48
C VAL A 249 -17.51 -2.84 -4.04
N SER A 250 -16.53 -3.49 -4.68
CA SER A 250 -16.72 -4.76 -5.37
C SER A 250 -16.00 -5.92 -4.68
N ARG A 251 -16.78 -6.87 -4.17
CA ARG A 251 -16.27 -8.13 -3.59
C ARG A 251 -15.46 -8.98 -4.58
N PHE A 252 -15.67 -8.79 -5.89
CA PHE A 252 -14.90 -9.46 -6.94
C PHE A 252 -13.50 -8.87 -7.09
N LEU A 253 -13.33 -7.57 -6.80
CA LEU A 253 -12.05 -6.87 -6.86
C LEU A 253 -11.28 -6.99 -5.53
N GLY A 254 -11.98 -6.93 -4.39
CA GLY A 254 -11.36 -6.95 -3.06
C GLY A 254 -10.69 -8.28 -2.65
N LYS A 255 -11.00 -9.41 -3.29
CA LYS A 255 -10.41 -10.72 -2.93
C LYS A 255 -9.12 -11.07 -3.67
N SER A 256 -8.73 -10.31 -4.69
CA SER A 256 -7.59 -10.71 -5.54
C SER A 256 -6.28 -9.96 -5.26
N SER A 257 -6.24 -8.96 -4.36
CA SER A 257 -5.04 -8.10 -4.22
C SER A 257 -4.49 -7.87 -2.81
N ALA A 258 -5.05 -8.47 -1.76
CA ALA A 258 -4.34 -8.52 -0.47
C ALA A 258 -3.38 -9.71 -0.46
N ARG A 259 -2.35 -9.71 -1.32
CA ARG A 259 -1.11 -10.40 -0.96
C ARG A 259 -0.57 -9.63 0.23
N THR A 260 -0.83 -10.13 1.43
CA THR A 260 -0.19 -9.65 2.66
C THR A 260 1.29 -9.52 2.37
N VAL A 261 1.78 -8.28 2.32
CA VAL A 261 3.21 -8.01 2.12
C VAL A 261 3.93 -8.66 3.30
N ARG A 262 4.91 -9.52 3.03
CA ARG A 262 5.67 -10.22 4.07
C ARG A 262 7.06 -9.58 4.21
N MET A 263 7.47 -9.32 5.45
CA MET A 263 8.83 -8.94 5.78
C MET A 263 9.64 -10.16 6.19
N LEU A 264 10.95 -10.11 5.98
CA LEU A 264 11.87 -11.16 6.38
C LEU A 264 12.28 -10.97 7.85
N ILE A 265 12.21 -12.04 8.62
CA ILE A 265 12.64 -12.11 10.02
C ILE A 265 13.68 -13.22 10.23
N ALA A 266 14.48 -13.12 11.29
CA ALA A 266 15.40 -14.17 11.68
C ALA A 266 14.63 -15.33 12.34
N GLY A 267 14.79 -16.55 11.83
CA GLY A 267 14.16 -17.75 12.38
C GLY A 267 14.84 -18.30 13.64
N ARG A 268 16.04 -17.80 13.96
CA ARG A 268 16.83 -18.11 15.16
C ARG A 268 17.77 -16.95 15.47
N ASP A 269 18.50 -17.04 16.58
CA ASP A 269 19.56 -16.06 16.89
C ASP A 269 20.71 -16.15 15.87
N LEU A 270 21.00 -15.03 15.21
CA LEU A 270 22.04 -14.90 14.20
C LEU A 270 23.16 -13.98 14.70
N PRO A 271 24.41 -14.48 14.85
CA PRO A 271 25.53 -13.64 15.25
C PRO A 271 25.99 -12.73 14.11
N ALA A 272 26.67 -11.62 14.46
CA ALA A 272 27.39 -10.82 13.47
C ALA A 272 28.46 -11.66 12.76
N GLY A 273 28.63 -11.46 11.46
CA GLY A 273 29.50 -12.26 10.59
C GLY A 273 28.87 -13.58 10.11
N ALA A 274 27.61 -13.88 10.49
CA ALA A 274 26.91 -15.03 9.96
C ALA A 274 26.65 -14.87 8.46
N LEU A 275 26.86 -15.93 7.68
CA LEU A 275 26.36 -16.02 6.31
C LEU A 275 24.97 -16.66 6.36
N LEU A 276 23.98 -15.97 5.80
CA LEU A 276 22.58 -16.35 5.88
C LEU A 276 22.28 -17.58 5.02
N ARG A 277 21.50 -18.51 5.57
CA ARG A 277 20.95 -19.67 4.86
C ARG A 277 19.45 -19.57 4.77
N ASP A 278 18.85 -20.29 3.84
CA ASP A 278 17.39 -20.30 3.66
C ASP A 278 16.65 -20.74 4.93
N THR A 279 17.27 -21.62 5.74
CA THR A 279 16.73 -22.10 7.03
C THR A 279 16.89 -21.13 8.19
N ASP A 280 17.69 -20.08 8.03
CA ASP A 280 17.90 -19.06 9.06
C ASP A 280 16.80 -17.99 9.03
N LEU A 281 15.91 -18.03 8.04
CA LEU A 281 14.99 -16.95 7.68
C LEU A 281 13.54 -17.41 7.71
N ALA A 282 12.64 -16.51 8.10
CA ALA A 282 11.20 -16.73 8.02
C ALA A 282 10.47 -15.48 7.50
N TRP A 283 9.28 -15.68 6.94
CA TRP A 283 8.45 -14.60 6.42
C TRP A 283 7.32 -14.27 7.40
N LEU A 284 7.20 -13.01 7.79
CA LEU A 284 6.16 -12.51 8.70
C LEU A 284 5.29 -11.45 8.00
N PRO A 285 3.96 -11.45 8.18
CA PRO A 285 3.09 -10.38 7.72
C PRO A 285 3.58 -9.00 8.18
N LEU A 286 3.74 -8.06 7.23
CA LEU A 286 4.08 -6.67 7.51
C LEU A 286 2.86 -5.96 8.10
N PRO A 287 2.95 -5.36 9.31
CA PRO A 287 1.85 -4.57 9.87
C PRO A 287 1.54 -3.34 9.00
N ASN A 288 0.25 -3.02 8.87
CA ASN A 288 -0.19 -1.83 8.12
C ASN A 288 0.44 -0.55 8.68
N GLY A 289 0.99 0.30 7.80
CA GLY A 289 1.65 1.55 8.19
C GLY A 289 3.14 1.45 8.50
N THR A 290 3.75 0.25 8.38
CA THR A 290 5.21 0.09 8.53
C THR A 290 5.94 0.56 7.27
N PRO A 291 6.94 1.46 7.36
CA PRO A 291 7.76 1.86 6.21
C PRO A 291 8.45 0.65 5.57
N THR A 292 8.37 0.49 4.25
CA THR A 292 8.93 -0.68 3.55
C THR A 292 10.42 -0.56 3.26
N ASP A 293 10.96 0.65 3.22
CA ASP A 293 12.28 0.94 2.65
C ASP A 293 13.45 0.44 3.52
N GLU A 294 13.19 0.23 4.81
CA GLU A 294 14.21 -0.27 5.74
C GLU A 294 14.31 -1.80 5.76
N TYR A 295 13.23 -2.50 5.39
CA TYR A 295 13.10 -3.95 5.59
C TYR A 295 13.32 -4.74 4.30
N VAL A 296 13.66 -6.01 4.48
CA VAL A 296 13.66 -6.96 3.37
C VAL A 296 12.23 -7.46 3.16
N ILE A 297 11.65 -7.14 2.00
CA ILE A 297 10.25 -7.40 1.67
C ILE A 297 10.14 -8.46 0.58
N GLU A 298 9.20 -9.39 0.75
CA GLU A 298 8.99 -10.47 -0.21
C GLU A 298 8.61 -9.93 -1.59
N GLY A 299 9.30 -10.42 -2.62
CA GLY A 299 9.07 -10.02 -4.01
C GLY A 299 9.68 -8.67 -4.40
N GLN A 300 10.34 -7.97 -3.48
CA GLN A 300 11.11 -6.77 -3.78
C GLN A 300 12.58 -7.08 -4.09
N PRO A 301 13.31 -6.17 -4.77
CA PRO A 301 14.75 -6.33 -5.02
C PRO A 301 15.57 -6.55 -3.74
N SER A 302 15.10 -6.02 -2.60
CA SER A 302 15.74 -6.21 -1.30
C SER A 302 15.84 -7.68 -0.88
N ALA A 303 14.91 -8.54 -1.33
CA ALA A 303 14.88 -9.97 -1.05
C ALA A 303 15.69 -10.84 -2.04
N ALA A 304 16.30 -10.25 -3.06
CA ALA A 304 17.19 -10.98 -3.96
C ALA A 304 18.56 -11.23 -3.30
N GLY A 305 19.16 -12.39 -3.60
CA GLY A 305 20.54 -12.70 -3.19
C GLY A 305 20.76 -12.82 -1.69
N LEU A 306 19.74 -13.21 -0.92
CA LEU A 306 19.83 -13.35 0.54
C LEU A 306 20.68 -14.55 0.98
N ARG A 307 20.63 -15.64 0.21
CA ARG A 307 21.43 -16.82 0.49
C ARG A 307 22.91 -16.50 0.35
N GLY A 308 23.67 -16.75 1.40
CA GLY A 308 25.09 -16.40 1.48
C GLY A 308 25.35 -14.93 1.81
N ALA A 309 24.34 -14.10 2.05
CA ALA A 309 24.57 -12.72 2.48
C ALA A 309 25.18 -12.70 3.89
N LEU A 310 26.14 -11.80 4.11
CA LEU A 310 26.78 -11.59 5.39
C LEU A 310 25.98 -10.62 6.25
N LEU A 311 25.73 -11.02 7.48
CA LEU A 311 25.07 -10.19 8.47
C LEU A 311 26.09 -9.33 9.23
N LYS A 312 25.98 -8.00 9.15
CA LYS A 312 26.91 -7.04 9.80
C LYS A 312 26.76 -6.98 11.31
N THR A 313 25.53 -7.15 11.80
CA THR A 313 25.17 -6.98 13.22
C THR A 313 24.34 -8.16 13.68
N ALA A 314 24.51 -8.62 14.92
CA ALA A 314 23.71 -9.73 15.43
C ALA A 314 22.20 -9.38 15.45
N VAL A 315 21.36 -10.37 15.13
CA VAL A 315 19.89 -10.25 15.06
C VAL A 315 19.29 -11.38 15.89
N LYS A 316 18.29 -11.07 16.72
CA LYS A 316 17.61 -12.06 17.56
C LYS A 316 16.51 -12.79 16.80
N SER A 317 16.19 -14.00 17.24
CA SER A 317 15.04 -14.75 16.69
C SER A 317 13.76 -13.90 16.75
N GLY A 318 13.03 -13.85 15.62
CA GLY A 318 11.80 -13.07 15.46
C GLY A 318 12.00 -11.61 15.06
N GLU A 319 13.24 -11.10 15.07
CA GLU A 319 13.55 -9.73 14.68
C GLU A 319 13.64 -9.59 13.15
N SER A 320 13.20 -8.44 12.63
CA SER A 320 13.17 -8.13 11.20
C SER A 320 14.55 -7.81 10.64
N LEU A 321 14.89 -8.38 9.49
CA LEU A 321 16.14 -8.06 8.78
C LEU A 321 16.00 -6.78 7.96
N ARG A 322 16.99 -5.91 8.08
CA ARG A 322 17.09 -4.66 7.31
C ARG A 322 18.13 -4.77 6.21
N GLY A 323 17.87 -4.12 5.08
CA GLY A 323 18.78 -4.14 3.93
C GLY A 323 20.19 -3.64 4.27
N GLN A 324 20.30 -2.63 5.14
CA GLN A 324 21.58 -2.05 5.55
C GLN A 324 22.45 -2.99 6.40
N GLN A 325 21.84 -4.00 7.04
CA GLN A 325 22.54 -4.98 7.88
C GLN A 325 23.18 -6.11 7.06
N LEU A 326 22.96 -6.13 5.74
CA LEU A 326 23.39 -7.19 4.86
C LEU A 326 24.53 -6.74 3.95
N ILE A 327 25.43 -7.66 3.62
CA ILE A 327 26.38 -7.55 2.50
C ILE A 327 26.16 -8.77 1.63
N ARG A 328 25.74 -8.61 0.38
CA ARG A 328 25.41 -9.73 -0.51
C ARG A 328 26.67 -10.32 -1.17
N PRO A 329 26.65 -11.61 -1.55
CA PRO A 329 27.69 -12.16 -2.41
C PRO A 329 27.80 -11.35 -3.70
N GLY A 330 29.02 -10.97 -4.07
CA GLY A 330 29.30 -10.12 -5.24
C GLY A 330 29.28 -8.61 -4.99
N GLU A 331 28.81 -8.14 -3.83
CA GLU A 331 28.97 -6.73 -3.44
C GLU A 331 30.44 -6.44 -3.07
N GLN A 332 30.90 -5.20 -3.32
CA GLN A 332 32.25 -4.78 -2.96
C GLN A 332 32.47 -4.93 -1.44
N GLY A 333 33.61 -5.50 -1.06
CA GLY A 333 33.97 -5.73 0.34
C GLY A 333 33.36 -6.97 0.98
N PHE A 334 32.51 -7.74 0.28
CA PHE A 334 31.92 -8.98 0.81
C PHE A 334 32.98 -9.98 1.30
N ILE A 335 33.96 -10.31 0.45
CA ILE A 335 34.97 -11.33 0.78
C ILE A 335 35.77 -10.92 2.03
N MET A 336 36.16 -9.65 2.11
CA MET A 336 36.89 -9.12 3.26
C MET A 336 36.06 -9.18 4.54
N ALA A 337 34.77 -8.85 4.47
CA ALA A 337 33.89 -8.87 5.63
C ALA A 337 33.52 -10.29 6.08
N ALA A 338 33.48 -11.25 5.15
CA ALA A 338 33.15 -12.65 5.44
C ALA A 338 34.33 -13.45 6.03
N LEU A 339 35.57 -12.94 5.90
CA LEU A 339 36.77 -13.58 6.41
C LEU A 339 36.87 -13.48 7.93
N GLY A 340 37.07 -14.64 8.56
CA GLY A 340 37.45 -14.75 9.95
C GLY A 340 38.86 -14.19 10.22
N PRO A 341 39.12 -13.78 11.47
CA PRO A 341 40.41 -13.21 11.85
C PRO A 341 41.56 -14.20 11.61
N GLY A 342 42.59 -13.76 10.88
CA GLY A 342 43.78 -14.56 10.57
C GLY A 342 43.61 -15.55 9.41
N LEU A 343 42.43 -15.63 8.80
CA LEU A 343 42.15 -16.48 7.65
C LEU A 343 42.37 -15.71 6.33
N ARG A 344 42.52 -16.43 5.23
CA ARG A 344 42.76 -15.91 3.88
C ARG A 344 41.66 -16.40 2.93
N ALA A 345 41.31 -15.57 1.95
CA ALA A 345 40.49 -15.97 0.84
C ALA A 345 41.40 -16.47 -0.31
N VAL A 346 41.21 -17.71 -0.75
CA VAL A 346 41.96 -18.29 -1.87
C VAL A 346 40.99 -18.77 -2.94
N SER A 347 41.14 -18.23 -4.14
CA SER A 347 40.38 -18.68 -5.32
C SER A 347 41.19 -19.73 -6.07
N VAL A 348 40.58 -20.89 -6.31
CA VAL A 348 41.17 -21.95 -7.14
C VAL A 348 40.20 -22.40 -8.22
N ALA A 349 40.77 -22.85 -9.34
CA ALA A 349 40.02 -23.49 -10.39
C ALA A 349 39.61 -24.91 -9.93
N ILE A 350 38.34 -25.23 -10.12
CA ILE A 350 37.74 -26.53 -9.80
C ILE A 350 37.17 -27.14 -11.08
N THR A 351 37.40 -28.43 -11.29
CA THR A 351 36.96 -29.12 -12.51
C THR A 351 35.53 -29.63 -12.40
N GLN A 352 35.14 -30.12 -11.22
CA GLN A 352 33.77 -30.54 -10.92
C GLN A 352 33.45 -30.30 -9.45
N VAL A 353 32.24 -29.81 -9.20
CA VAL A 353 31.62 -29.91 -7.88
C VAL A 353 30.97 -31.29 -7.82
N SER A 354 31.54 -32.19 -7.02
CA SER A 354 31.04 -33.56 -6.95
C SER A 354 29.64 -33.57 -6.30
N GLY A 355 28.67 -34.12 -7.04
CA GLY A 355 27.40 -34.62 -6.49
C GLY A 355 26.27 -33.64 -6.17
N VAL A 356 26.45 -32.31 -6.24
CA VAL A 356 25.37 -31.37 -5.82
C VAL A 356 25.32 -30.07 -6.65
N SER A 357 25.36 -30.21 -7.99
CA SER A 357 25.24 -29.07 -8.91
C SER A 357 24.03 -28.18 -8.56
N GLY A 358 24.29 -26.91 -8.25
CA GLY A 358 23.29 -25.92 -7.89
C GLY A 358 22.87 -25.87 -6.41
N TYR A 359 23.34 -26.78 -5.55
CA TYR A 359 22.94 -26.80 -4.12
C TYR A 359 24.02 -26.35 -3.14
N ILE A 360 25.28 -26.25 -3.59
CA ILE A 360 26.37 -25.67 -2.80
C ILE A 360 26.41 -24.16 -3.02
N GLY A 361 26.53 -23.38 -1.94
CA GLY A 361 26.64 -21.93 -1.99
C GLY A 361 27.52 -21.35 -0.88
N PRO A 362 27.69 -20.02 -0.87
CA PRO A 362 28.46 -19.35 0.16
C PRO A 362 27.98 -19.69 1.57
N GLY A 363 28.92 -20.03 2.45
CA GLY A 363 28.68 -20.44 3.83
C GLY A 363 28.69 -21.95 4.07
N ASP A 364 28.60 -22.77 3.02
CA ASP A 364 28.71 -24.22 3.14
C ASP A 364 30.15 -24.63 3.48
N ARG A 365 30.30 -25.74 4.22
CA ARG A 365 31.61 -26.34 4.50
C ARG A 365 31.85 -27.50 3.55
N VAL A 366 33.08 -27.58 3.06
CA VAL A 366 33.45 -28.52 2.01
C VAL A 366 34.84 -29.07 2.23
N ASP A 367 35.10 -30.21 1.61
CA ASP A 367 36.44 -30.77 1.47
C ASP A 367 36.92 -30.55 0.04
N VAL A 368 38.20 -30.25 -0.11
CA VAL A 368 38.86 -30.05 -1.41
C VAL A 368 39.70 -31.28 -1.71
N ILE A 369 39.39 -31.95 -2.82
CA ILE A 369 40.02 -33.18 -3.25
C ILE A 369 40.83 -32.89 -4.51
N MET A 370 42.13 -33.15 -4.46
CA MET A 370 43.01 -33.08 -5.62
C MET A 370 43.09 -34.45 -6.29
N THR A 371 42.94 -34.48 -7.61
CA THR A 371 43.28 -35.63 -8.44
C THR A 371 44.45 -35.27 -9.36
N HIS A 372 45.56 -35.97 -9.22
CA HIS A 372 46.76 -35.72 -10.04
C HIS A 372 47.29 -37.03 -10.64
N GLN A 373 48.13 -36.88 -11.68
CA GLN A 373 48.84 -38.01 -12.28
C GLN A 373 50.28 -38.05 -11.77
N VAL A 374 50.68 -39.20 -11.25
CA VAL A 374 52.08 -39.48 -10.93
C VAL A 374 52.66 -40.35 -12.03
N ASN A 375 53.71 -39.85 -12.66
CA ASN A 375 54.51 -40.63 -13.59
C ASN A 375 55.48 -41.48 -12.77
N ASP A 376 55.33 -42.79 -12.83
CA ASP A 376 56.27 -43.71 -12.20
C ASP A 376 57.60 -43.68 -12.96
N THR A 377 58.65 -43.16 -12.31
CA THR A 377 60.01 -43.07 -12.86
C THR A 377 60.87 -44.29 -12.50
N SER A 378 60.29 -45.32 -11.88
CA SER A 378 61.02 -46.55 -11.55
C SER A 378 61.58 -47.20 -12.83
N GLN A 379 62.84 -47.61 -12.76
CA GLN A 379 63.49 -48.29 -13.88
C GLN A 379 62.97 -49.74 -13.97
N ALA A 380 61.93 -49.89 -14.78
CA ALA A 380 61.38 -51.12 -15.36
C ALA A 380 60.40 -51.94 -14.48
N PRO A 381 59.15 -52.20 -14.94
CA PRO A 381 58.52 -51.76 -16.21
C PRO A 381 57.88 -50.35 -16.08
N PRO A 382 57.72 -49.59 -17.19
CA PRO A 382 57.00 -48.32 -17.15
C PRO A 382 55.51 -48.59 -16.88
N LEU A 383 55.05 -48.22 -15.69
CA LEU A 383 53.63 -48.20 -15.41
C LEU A 383 53.00 -47.03 -16.16
N SER A 384 51.81 -47.26 -16.74
CA SER A 384 50.97 -46.18 -17.25
C SER A 384 50.83 -45.08 -16.17
N PRO A 385 50.76 -43.79 -16.56
CA PRO A 385 50.60 -42.68 -15.62
C PRO A 385 49.45 -42.99 -14.66
N ARG A 386 49.75 -43.00 -13.35
CA ARG A 386 48.84 -43.42 -12.29
C ARG A 386 48.06 -42.24 -11.77
N ARG A 387 46.78 -42.42 -11.48
CA ARG A 387 45.95 -41.38 -10.89
C ARG A 387 45.81 -41.59 -9.39
N PHE A 388 46.14 -40.55 -8.64
CA PHE A 388 45.96 -40.47 -7.19
C PHE A 388 44.95 -39.36 -6.89
N SER A 389 44.11 -39.62 -5.88
CA SER A 389 43.14 -38.67 -5.36
C SER A 389 43.35 -38.53 -3.86
N GLU A 390 43.49 -37.31 -3.35
CA GLU A 390 43.70 -37.04 -1.93
C GLU A 390 42.98 -35.76 -1.49
N THR A 391 42.56 -35.72 -0.22
CA THR A 391 41.95 -34.53 0.36
C THR A 391 43.03 -33.55 0.79
N VAL A 392 43.09 -32.39 0.15
CA VAL A 392 44.14 -31.36 0.36
C VAL A 392 43.72 -30.27 1.34
N ALA A 393 42.41 -30.13 1.58
CA ALA A 393 41.85 -29.27 2.62
C ALA A 393 40.53 -29.86 3.11
N GLU A 394 40.32 -29.86 4.43
CA GLU A 394 39.13 -30.40 5.08
C GLU A 394 38.38 -29.30 5.83
N ASP A 395 37.05 -29.38 5.85
CA ASP A 395 36.18 -28.47 6.62
C ASP A 395 36.35 -26.97 6.28
N VAL A 396 36.81 -26.67 5.07
CA VAL A 396 36.99 -25.29 4.62
C VAL A 396 35.66 -24.65 4.25
N ARG A 397 35.50 -23.37 4.57
CA ARG A 397 34.25 -22.64 4.26
C ARG A 397 34.30 -22.09 2.86
N LEU A 398 33.25 -22.29 2.10
CA LEU A 398 33.08 -21.66 0.79
C LEU A 398 32.62 -20.21 0.97
N LEU A 399 33.36 -19.24 0.42
CA LEU A 399 33.01 -17.82 0.46
C LEU A 399 32.31 -17.38 -0.81
N ALA A 400 32.79 -17.84 -1.95
CA ALA A 400 32.20 -17.51 -3.25
C ALA A 400 32.35 -18.69 -4.19
N LEU A 401 31.38 -18.82 -5.07
CA LEU A 401 31.41 -19.74 -6.19
C LEU A 401 31.06 -18.91 -7.42
N GLU A 402 31.89 -18.99 -8.44
CA GLU A 402 31.52 -18.42 -9.72
C GLU A 402 30.19 -19.05 -10.15
N GLN A 403 29.22 -18.23 -10.51
CA GLN A 403 27.93 -18.70 -11.00
C GLN A 403 27.59 -17.86 -12.22
N SER A 404 27.47 -18.53 -13.36
CA SER A 404 26.99 -17.93 -14.59
C SER A 404 25.54 -18.36 -14.78
N LEU A 405 24.66 -17.45 -15.21
CA LEU A 405 23.33 -17.87 -15.64
C LEU A 405 23.43 -18.39 -17.07
N ASP A 406 22.91 -19.59 -17.31
CA ASP A 406 22.69 -20.05 -18.67
C ASP A 406 21.68 -19.10 -19.34
N PRO A 407 22.07 -18.38 -20.41
CA PRO A 407 21.19 -17.41 -21.07
C PRO A 407 19.96 -18.06 -21.73
N ALA A 408 19.99 -19.36 -22.01
CA ALA A 408 18.87 -20.09 -22.60
C ALA A 408 17.87 -20.60 -21.56
N THR A 409 18.36 -21.04 -20.39
CA THR A 409 17.51 -21.69 -19.37
C THR A 409 17.29 -20.85 -18.12
N GLY A 410 18.04 -19.76 -17.94
CA GLY A 410 18.03 -18.91 -16.75
C GLY A 410 18.50 -19.61 -15.48
N LYS A 411 19.00 -20.86 -15.58
CA LYS A 411 19.46 -21.64 -14.43
C LYS A 411 20.89 -21.23 -14.07
N PRO A 412 21.23 -21.15 -12.78
CA PRO A 412 22.60 -20.94 -12.35
C PRO A 412 23.44 -22.15 -12.73
N VAL A 413 24.41 -21.94 -13.61
CA VAL A 413 25.49 -22.86 -13.91
C VAL A 413 26.63 -22.52 -12.98
N VAL A 414 26.98 -23.49 -12.14
CA VAL A 414 28.15 -23.38 -11.28
C VAL A 414 29.40 -23.26 -12.16
N GLY A 415 30.13 -22.17 -11.96
CA GLY A 415 31.36 -21.84 -12.65
C GLY A 415 32.55 -22.68 -12.17
N GLN A 416 33.71 -22.43 -12.78
CA GLN A 416 34.91 -23.23 -12.59
C GLN A 416 35.83 -22.68 -11.49
N THR A 417 35.43 -21.61 -10.79
CA THR A 417 36.24 -21.00 -9.75
C THR A 417 35.50 -20.98 -8.42
N ALA A 418 36.17 -21.44 -7.36
CA ALA A 418 35.67 -21.38 -5.99
C ALA A 418 36.65 -20.62 -5.10
N THR A 419 36.11 -19.75 -4.23
CA THR A 419 36.88 -19.00 -3.24
C THR A 419 36.63 -19.57 -1.86
N PHE A 420 37.70 -20.00 -1.19
CA PHE A 420 37.66 -20.63 0.11
C PHE A 420 38.24 -19.72 1.20
N GLU A 421 37.63 -19.77 2.37
CA GLU A 421 38.22 -19.27 3.61
C GLU A 421 39.15 -20.34 4.18
N VAL A 422 40.45 -20.04 4.24
CA VAL A 422 41.49 -21.00 4.59
C VAL A 422 42.54 -20.40 5.51
N THR A 423 43.24 -21.24 6.26
CA THR A 423 44.43 -20.85 7.01
C THR A 423 45.58 -20.48 6.06
N PRO A 424 46.61 -19.75 6.52
CA PRO A 424 47.80 -19.47 5.72
C PRO A 424 48.48 -20.73 5.16
N ARG A 425 48.48 -21.83 5.92
CA ARG A 425 49.09 -23.09 5.49
C ARG A 425 48.26 -23.82 4.44
N GLU A 426 46.95 -23.84 4.60
CA GLU A 426 46.03 -24.39 3.61
C GLU A 426 46.06 -23.57 2.31
N ALA A 427 46.26 -22.26 2.38
CA ALA A 427 46.43 -21.41 1.20
C ALA A 427 47.63 -21.84 0.33
N GLU A 428 48.78 -22.10 0.96
CA GLU A 428 49.98 -22.63 0.27
C GLU A 428 49.71 -24.02 -0.31
N THR A 429 49.02 -24.87 0.46
CA THR A 429 48.68 -26.24 0.07
C THR A 429 47.75 -26.26 -1.14
N LEU A 430 46.71 -25.42 -1.15
CA LEU A 430 45.78 -25.29 -2.27
C LEU A 430 46.44 -24.71 -3.51
N ALA A 431 47.33 -23.71 -3.35
CA ALA A 431 48.06 -23.14 -4.48
C ALA A 431 48.97 -24.20 -5.14
N LEU A 432 49.67 -25.00 -4.34
CA LEU A 432 50.49 -26.11 -4.83
C LEU A 432 49.62 -27.19 -5.49
N ALA A 433 48.53 -27.60 -4.83
CA ALA A 433 47.63 -28.62 -5.34
C ALA A 433 46.99 -28.22 -6.68
N ALA A 434 46.61 -26.95 -6.84
CA ALA A 434 46.09 -26.40 -8.09
C ALA A 434 47.12 -26.44 -9.23
N ALA A 435 48.42 -26.36 -8.93
CA ALA A 435 49.49 -26.49 -9.92
C ALA A 435 49.80 -27.97 -10.27
N MET A 436 49.54 -28.90 -9.34
CA MET A 436 49.85 -30.32 -9.49
C MET A 436 48.75 -31.12 -10.21
N GLY A 437 47.49 -30.72 -10.08
CA GLY A 437 46.38 -31.51 -10.59
C GLY A 437 45.04 -30.79 -10.62
N GLN A 438 44.00 -31.58 -10.85
CA GLN A 438 42.62 -31.09 -10.90
C GLN A 438 42.02 -31.09 -9.50
N LEU A 439 41.43 -29.96 -9.10
CA LEU A 439 40.71 -29.85 -7.83
C LEU A 439 39.22 -30.09 -8.02
N SER A 440 38.64 -30.80 -7.08
CA SER A 440 37.20 -31.06 -6.97
C SER A 440 36.74 -30.77 -5.55
N VAL A 441 35.46 -30.45 -5.40
CA VAL A 441 34.87 -30.06 -4.11
C VAL A 441 33.81 -31.07 -3.70
N ALA A 442 33.82 -31.47 -2.43
CA ALA A 442 32.82 -32.36 -1.83
C ALA A 442 32.12 -31.64 -0.66
N LEU A 443 30.78 -31.62 -0.67
CA LEU A 443 30.00 -31.00 0.40
C LEU A 443 30.11 -31.81 1.70
N ARG A 444 30.44 -31.14 2.81
CA ARG A 444 30.49 -31.79 4.13
C ARG A 444 29.12 -31.73 4.79
N GLY A 445 28.61 -32.89 5.21
CA GLY A 445 27.41 -32.98 6.03
C GLY A 445 27.63 -32.39 7.43
N VAL A 446 26.56 -32.00 8.12
CA VAL A 446 26.63 -31.54 9.52
C VAL A 446 27.23 -32.67 10.38
N PRO A 447 28.30 -32.40 11.15
CA PRO A 447 29.06 -33.47 11.81
C PRO A 447 28.19 -34.24 12.81
N SER A 448 28.14 -35.56 12.64
CA SER A 448 27.63 -36.52 13.63
C SER A 448 28.82 -37.19 14.33
N GLY A 449 29.55 -36.41 15.13
CA GLY A 449 30.29 -36.87 16.31
C GLY A 449 31.26 -38.06 16.24
N SER A 450 31.75 -38.50 15.08
CA SER A 450 32.75 -39.59 15.00
C SER A 450 34.09 -39.05 14.45
N PRO A 451 35.15 -38.96 15.27
CA PRO A 451 36.49 -38.69 14.77
C PRO A 451 36.94 -39.81 13.85
N ARG A 452 37.68 -39.46 12.78
CA ARG A 452 38.34 -40.39 11.86
C ARG A 452 39.14 -41.44 12.65
N ALA A 453 38.96 -42.72 12.31
CA ALA A 453 39.75 -43.78 12.92
C ALA A 453 41.23 -43.65 12.51
N PRO A 454 42.19 -43.74 13.45
CA PRO A 454 43.60 -43.68 13.10
C PRO A 454 43.99 -44.90 12.26
N GLY A 455 44.30 -44.69 10.97
CA GLY A 455 44.72 -45.73 10.04
C GLY A 455 44.11 -45.66 8.64
N ASP A 456 43.08 -44.84 8.41
CA ASP A 456 42.50 -44.67 7.06
C ASP A 456 43.51 -44.04 6.09
N GLU A 457 43.78 -44.74 4.98
CA GLU A 457 44.68 -44.28 3.91
C GLU A 457 44.37 -42.82 3.52
N ILE A 458 45.41 -41.98 3.44
CA ILE A 458 45.29 -40.52 3.22
C ILE A 458 44.95 -40.20 1.75
N TYR A 459 45.03 -41.20 0.87
CA TYR A 459 44.83 -41.09 -0.56
C TYR A 459 44.09 -42.32 -1.10
N THR A 460 43.37 -42.14 -2.20
CA THR A 460 42.74 -43.21 -2.98
C THR A 460 43.45 -43.30 -4.34
N SER A 461 43.75 -44.52 -4.79
CA SER A 461 44.41 -44.77 -6.08
C SER A 461 43.46 -45.43 -7.09
N ASP A 462 43.74 -45.26 -8.38
CA ASP A 462 43.01 -45.95 -9.46
C ASP A 462 42.93 -47.48 -9.27
N LEU A 463 43.98 -48.10 -8.72
CA LEU A 463 44.06 -49.52 -8.36
C LEU A 463 43.12 -49.93 -7.22
N SER A 464 42.87 -49.03 -6.26
CA SER A 464 41.96 -49.31 -5.14
C SER A 464 40.47 -49.24 -5.55
N ILE A 465 40.16 -48.52 -6.63
CA ILE A 465 38.77 -48.27 -7.08
C ILE A 465 38.34 -49.25 -8.17
N SER A 466 39.22 -49.65 -9.10
CA SER A 466 38.85 -50.45 -10.27
C SER A 466 39.59 -51.78 -10.36
N ASN A 467 38.84 -52.86 -10.11
CA ASN A 467 39.33 -54.23 -10.32
C ASN A 467 39.75 -54.49 -11.77
N ALA A 468 39.08 -53.87 -12.76
CA ALA A 468 39.47 -53.99 -14.16
C ALA A 468 40.85 -53.36 -14.43
N VAL A 469 41.16 -52.22 -13.81
CA VAL A 469 42.50 -51.59 -13.92
C VAL A 469 43.57 -52.42 -13.20
N ALA A 470 43.20 -53.07 -12.09
CA ALA A 470 44.07 -54.04 -11.41
C ALA A 470 44.30 -55.31 -12.25
N ASP A 471 43.31 -55.77 -13.02
CA ASP A 471 43.39 -56.96 -13.87
C ASP A 471 44.17 -56.71 -15.18
N PHE A 472 44.29 -55.46 -15.64
CA PHE A 472 45.12 -55.06 -16.78
C PHE A 472 46.60 -54.76 -16.42
N LEU A 473 47.03 -55.05 -15.19
CA LEU A 473 48.43 -54.93 -14.80
C LEU A 473 49.30 -55.89 -15.62
N VAL A 474 50.14 -55.34 -16.50
CA VAL A 474 51.19 -56.10 -17.16
C VAL A 474 52.26 -56.47 -16.13
N PHE A 475 52.19 -57.70 -15.62
CA PHE A 475 53.31 -58.31 -14.90
C PHE A 475 54.25 -58.95 -15.93
N GLY A 476 55.33 -58.26 -16.29
CA GLY A 476 56.30 -58.82 -17.22
C GLY A 476 57.55 -57.97 -17.42
N THR A 477 58.64 -58.61 -17.83
CA THR A 477 59.85 -57.95 -18.32
C THR A 477 59.88 -58.02 -19.85
N ARG A 478 60.73 -57.20 -20.49
CA ARG A 478 60.91 -57.12 -21.96
C ARG A 478 61.11 -58.48 -22.65
N ALA A 479 61.56 -59.51 -21.93
CA ALA A 479 61.86 -60.83 -22.48
C ALA A 479 60.69 -61.83 -22.45
N ALA A 480 59.61 -61.56 -21.70
CA ALA A 480 58.43 -62.43 -21.65
C ALA A 480 57.20 -61.68 -21.11
N PRO A 481 56.44 -60.96 -21.96
CA PRO A 481 55.16 -60.39 -21.58
C PRO A 481 54.10 -61.49 -21.60
N GLN A 482 53.86 -62.17 -20.48
CA GLN A 482 52.74 -63.11 -20.40
C GLN A 482 51.54 -62.38 -19.78
N VAL A 483 50.49 -62.23 -20.59
CA VAL A 483 49.21 -61.64 -20.22
C VAL A 483 48.56 -62.56 -19.18
N ALA A 484 48.63 -62.20 -17.90
CA ALA A 484 47.84 -62.85 -16.87
C ALA A 484 46.48 -62.15 -16.77
N MET A 485 45.45 -62.67 -17.45
CA MET A 485 44.06 -62.27 -17.20
C MET A 485 43.56 -62.94 -15.93
N ARG A 486 42.97 -62.17 -15.02
CA ARG A 486 42.16 -62.71 -13.93
C ARG A 486 40.77 -63.06 -14.50
N LEU A 487 40.49 -64.33 -14.70
CA LEU A 487 39.11 -64.80 -14.92
C LEU A 487 38.40 -64.78 -13.55
N GLY A 488 37.21 -64.19 -13.49
CA GLY A 488 36.48 -63.90 -12.25
C GLY A 488 36.33 -65.09 -11.29
N ASN A 489 36.13 -64.77 -10.00
CA ASN A 489 36.02 -65.67 -8.84
C ASN A 489 37.31 -66.33 -8.33
N GLY A 490 38.36 -65.52 -8.10
CA GLY A 490 39.42 -65.86 -7.15
C GLY A 490 40.41 -66.96 -7.55
N ALA A 491 40.21 -67.63 -8.68
CA ALA A 491 41.16 -68.60 -9.22
C ALA A 491 42.09 -67.91 -10.23
N VAL A 492 43.37 -67.77 -9.85
CA VAL A 492 44.46 -67.52 -10.82
C VAL A 492 44.78 -68.89 -11.44
N SER A 493 44.48 -69.10 -12.72
CA SER A 493 44.97 -70.31 -13.38
C SER A 493 46.46 -70.15 -13.66
N ASN A 494 47.25 -71.15 -13.24
CA ASN A 494 48.66 -71.24 -13.60
C ASN A 494 48.76 -71.34 -15.12
N VAL A 495 49.38 -70.35 -15.76
CA VAL A 495 49.89 -70.55 -17.11
C VAL A 495 51.16 -71.37 -16.96
N SER A 496 51.11 -72.63 -17.41
CA SER A 496 52.26 -73.54 -17.39
C SER A 496 53.36 -72.97 -18.29
N ILE A 497 54.35 -72.31 -17.69
CA ILE A 497 55.62 -72.03 -18.35
C ILE A 497 56.45 -73.29 -18.20
N GLY A 498 56.83 -73.91 -19.32
CA GLY A 498 57.48 -75.21 -19.38
C GLY A 498 58.51 -75.45 -18.26
N GLY A 499 58.21 -76.44 -17.42
CA GLY A 499 59.19 -77.31 -16.76
C GLY A 499 60.02 -76.79 -15.58
N GLN A 500 59.88 -75.54 -15.12
CA GLN A 500 60.65 -75.05 -13.96
C GLN A 500 59.82 -74.08 -13.09
N SER A 501 59.59 -74.44 -11.82
CA SER A 501 59.10 -73.51 -10.80
C SER A 501 60.05 -72.32 -10.66
N ARG A 502 59.53 -71.10 -10.84
CA ARG A 502 60.26 -69.86 -10.55
C ARG A 502 59.50 -69.07 -9.49
N SER A 503 60.21 -68.63 -8.46
CA SER A 503 59.67 -67.68 -7.48
C SER A 503 59.45 -66.33 -8.17
N VAL A 504 58.21 -65.88 -8.27
CA VAL A 504 57.90 -64.53 -8.78
C VAL A 504 57.56 -63.66 -7.57
N ARG A 505 58.30 -62.55 -7.41
CA ARG A 505 58.02 -61.56 -6.37
C ARG A 505 56.91 -60.65 -6.91
N VAL A 506 55.73 -60.70 -6.30
CA VAL A 506 54.57 -59.91 -6.72
C VAL A 506 54.57 -58.63 -5.88
N TYR A 507 54.75 -57.49 -6.55
CA TYR A 507 54.67 -56.19 -5.92
C TYR A 507 53.20 -55.76 -5.91
N ARG A 508 52.51 -55.93 -4.77
CA ARG A 508 51.33 -55.11 -4.46
C ARG A 508 51.83 -53.73 -4.09
N ALA A 509 51.09 -52.70 -4.53
CA ALA A 509 51.46 -51.29 -4.45
C ALA A 509 51.87 -50.77 -3.05
N VAL A 510 51.68 -51.53 -1.97
CA VAL A 510 52.04 -51.10 -0.60
C VAL A 510 52.78 -52.17 0.23
N THR A 511 52.94 -53.41 -0.25
CA THR A 511 53.74 -54.44 0.45
C THR A 511 54.13 -55.57 -0.51
N PRO A 512 55.42 -55.92 -0.66
CA PRO A 512 55.82 -57.05 -1.50
C PRO A 512 55.38 -58.37 -0.87
N SER A 513 54.75 -59.25 -1.65
CA SER A 513 54.44 -60.62 -1.25
C SER A 513 55.01 -61.61 -2.27
N THR A 514 55.65 -62.67 -1.77
CA THR A 514 56.23 -63.73 -2.61
C THR A 514 55.21 -64.83 -2.78
N VAL A 515 54.82 -65.11 -4.03
CA VAL A 515 53.94 -66.24 -4.35
C VAL A 515 54.80 -67.30 -5.04
N LEU A 516 54.77 -68.52 -4.50
CA LEU A 516 55.40 -69.68 -5.13
C LEU A 516 54.44 -70.24 -6.18
N VAL A 517 54.88 -70.21 -7.44
CA VAL A 517 54.16 -70.87 -8.54
C VAL A 517 54.76 -72.26 -8.71
N SER A 518 54.01 -73.26 -8.24
CA SER A 518 54.26 -74.69 -8.53
C SER A 518 53.58 -75.07 -9.85
N PRO A 519 54.13 -76.06 -10.59
CA PRO A 519 53.66 -76.43 -11.93
C PRO A 519 52.17 -76.76 -11.99
#